data_AF-I1RGR3-F1
#
_entry.id   AF-I1RGR3-F1
#
_cell.length_a   1.000
_cell.length_b   1.000
_cell.length_c   1.000
_cell.angle_alpha   90.00
_cell.angle_beta   90.00
_cell.angle_gamma   90.00
#
_symmetry.space_group_name_H-M   'P 1'
#
loop_
_entity.id
_entity.type
_entity.pdbx_description
1 polymer ?
#
loop_
_entity_poly.entity_id
_entity_poly.type
_entity_poly.pdbx_seq_one_letter_code
_entity_poly.pdbx_strand_id
1 'polypeptide(L)'
;MAQQILTHVPFLYRFVFLWFEPAAALLGSILLWTDPALILNTMSPGSTYAPDNKVMYDQVAATYTLFAFNEAVLLRTTNDLRVWRTVVIGILICDALHVYASWAALGSVFWTPAAWRWEDWVNLGSLGGQAAVRVAFMAGVGLKGNVRVKKD
;
A
#
# COMPACT_ATOMS: atom_id res chain seq x y z
N MET A 1 -25.95 -8.77 -12.77
CA MET A 1 -25.64 -7.34 -12.53
C MET A 1 -24.74 -6.88 -13.66
N ALA A 2 -25.00 -5.71 -14.24
CA ALA A 2 -24.23 -5.23 -15.39
C ALA A 2 -22.78 -4.90 -14.99
N GLN A 3 -21.82 -5.41 -15.76
CA GLN A 3 -20.39 -5.26 -15.47
C GLN A 3 -19.94 -3.82 -15.76
N GLN A 4 -19.33 -3.16 -14.77
CA GLN A 4 -18.76 -1.83 -14.96
C GLN A 4 -17.29 -1.95 -15.32
N ILE A 5 -16.91 -1.39 -16.47
CA ILE A 5 -15.53 -1.39 -16.96
C ILE A 5 -14.94 0.03 -16.90
N LEU A 6 -13.68 0.12 -16.50
CA LEU A 6 -12.86 1.30 -16.60
C LEU A 6 -12.42 1.46 -18.05
N THR A 7 -12.86 2.52 -18.72
CA THR A 7 -12.40 2.83 -20.09
C THR A 7 -11.07 3.57 -20.10
N HIS A 8 -10.81 4.34 -19.05
CA HIS A 8 -9.55 5.03 -18.84
C HIS A 8 -9.32 5.22 -17.35
N VAL A 9 -8.16 4.82 -16.84
CA VAL A 9 -7.81 5.07 -15.43
C VAL A 9 -7.23 6.48 -15.33
N PRO A 10 -7.81 7.40 -14.52
CA PRO A 10 -7.25 8.72 -14.31
C PRO A 10 -5.77 8.67 -13.94
N PHE A 11 -5.00 9.65 -14.42
CA PHE A 11 -3.55 9.65 -14.31
C PHE A 11 -3.05 9.42 -12.87
N LEU A 12 -3.65 10.10 -11.88
CA LEU A 12 -3.26 9.96 -10.47
C LEU A 12 -3.39 8.51 -9.99
N TYR A 13 -4.55 7.87 -10.18
CA TYR A 13 -4.76 6.47 -9.79
C TYR A 13 -3.87 5.51 -10.57
N ARG A 14 -3.65 5.78 -11.86
CA ARG A 14 -2.76 4.97 -12.69
C ARG A 14 -1.32 5.05 -12.19
N PHE A 15 -0.83 6.25 -11.88
CA PHE A 15 0.53 6.43 -11.39
C PHE A 15 0.72 5.79 -10.01
N VAL A 16 -0.21 6.05 -9.09
CA VAL A 16 -0.11 5.57 -7.71
C VAL A 16 -0.23 4.05 -7.67
N PHE A 17 -1.35 3.48 -8.13
CA PHE A 17 -1.62 2.04 -7.98
C PHE A 17 -0.82 1.15 -8.92
N LEU A 18 -0.40 1.63 -10.10
CA LEU A 18 0.28 0.76 -11.06
C LEU A 18 1.79 0.95 -11.10
N TRP A 19 2.34 2.03 -10.54
CA TRP A 19 3.77 2.33 -10.62
C TRP A 19 4.38 2.62 -9.26
N PHE A 20 3.90 3.64 -8.56
CA PHE A 20 4.52 4.08 -7.31
C PHE A 20 4.40 3.03 -6.21
N GLU A 21 3.18 2.60 -5.89
CA GLU A 21 2.90 1.62 -4.84
C GLU A 21 3.57 0.27 -5.10
N PRO A 22 3.47 -0.34 -6.29
CA PRO A 22 4.13 -1.63 -6.53
C PRO A 22 5.66 -1.53 -6.53
N ALA A 23 6.23 -0.41 -7.00
CA ALA A 23 7.68 -0.20 -6.93
C ALA A 23 8.15 -0.03 -5.48
N ALA A 24 7.44 0.78 -4.69
CA ALA A 24 7.76 1.00 -3.28
C ALA A 24 7.64 -0.31 -2.46
N ALA A 25 6.57 -1.08 -2.68
CA ALA A 25 6.38 -2.38 -2.03
C ALA A 25 7.47 -3.38 -2.41
N LEU A 26 7.85 -3.46 -3.70
CA LEU A 26 8.91 -4.35 -4.15
C LEU A 26 10.28 -3.94 -3.57
N LEU A 27 10.59 -2.64 -3.53
CA LEU A 27 11.81 -2.13 -2.87
C LEU A 27 11.80 -2.45 -1.37
N GLY A 28 10.68 -2.24 -0.68
CA GLY A 28 10.53 -2.60 0.73
C GLY A 28 10.72 -4.10 0.98
N SER A 29 10.23 -4.95 0.08
CA SER A 29 10.44 -6.40 0.12
C SER A 29 11.92 -6.77 -0.04
N ILE A 30 12.61 -6.18 -1.00
CA ILE A 30 14.05 -6.39 -1.20
C ILE A 30 14.83 -5.96 0.05
N LEU A 31 14.51 -4.79 0.62
CA LEU A 31 15.15 -4.30 1.85
C LEU A 31 14.89 -5.22 3.05
N LEU A 32 13.68 -5.77 3.21
CA LEU A 32 13.41 -6.76 4.26
C LEU A 32 14.28 -8.02 4.12
N TRP A 33 14.59 -8.44 2.89
CA TRP A 33 15.47 -9.58 2.64
C TRP A 33 16.96 -9.27 2.83
N THR A 34 17.42 -8.11 2.38
CA THR A 34 18.85 -7.76 2.35
C THR A 34 19.32 -7.00 3.60
N ASP A 35 18.46 -6.16 4.16
CA ASP A 35 18.73 -5.29 5.32
C ASP A 35 17.47 -5.14 6.21
N PRO A 36 17.06 -6.20 6.92
CA PRO A 36 15.90 -6.16 7.80
C PRO A 36 16.06 -5.18 8.97
N ALA A 37 17.30 -4.84 9.35
CA ALA A 37 17.57 -3.91 10.43
C ALA A 37 17.15 -2.48 10.06
N LEU A 38 17.36 -2.06 8.81
CA LEU A 38 16.90 -0.77 8.31
C LEU A 38 15.38 -0.64 8.38
N ILE A 39 14.65 -1.65 7.93
CA ILE A 39 13.18 -1.66 7.96
C ILE A 39 12.66 -1.72 9.39
N LEU A 40 13.29 -2.53 10.26
CA LEU A 40 12.94 -2.56 11.68
C LEU A 40 13.07 -1.19 12.33
N ASN A 41 14.17 -0.47 12.06
CA ASN A 41 14.39 0.86 12.62
C ASN A 41 13.33 1.89 12.17
N THR A 42 12.82 1.71 10.95
CA THR A 42 11.76 2.54 10.35
C THR A 42 10.39 2.25 10.96
N MET A 43 10.14 1.00 11.36
CA MET A 43 8.83 0.54 11.86
C MET A 43 8.73 0.60 13.39
N SER A 44 9.84 0.39 14.09
CA SER A 44 9.91 0.34 15.54
C SER A 44 11.23 0.95 16.03
N PRO A 45 11.26 2.28 16.20
CA PRO A 45 12.45 2.99 16.68
C PRO A 45 13.00 2.38 17.97
N GLY A 46 14.31 2.14 18.01
CA GLY A 46 14.99 1.57 19.18
C GLY A 46 14.93 0.03 19.29
N SER A 47 14.18 -0.65 18.41
CA SER A 47 14.23 -2.11 18.33
C SER A 47 15.53 -2.58 17.69
N THR A 48 16.11 -3.66 18.22
CA THR A 48 17.33 -4.27 17.69
C THR A 48 16.96 -5.52 16.89
N TYR A 49 17.54 -5.64 15.69
CA TYR A 49 17.34 -6.81 14.85
C TYR A 49 17.96 -8.05 15.51
N ALA A 50 17.18 -9.12 15.55
CA ALA A 50 17.62 -10.43 16.00
C ALA A 50 17.59 -11.41 14.79
N PRO A 51 18.74 -12.00 14.40
CA PRO A 51 18.82 -12.93 13.27
C PRO A 51 17.85 -14.11 13.36
N ASP A 52 17.61 -14.61 14.58
CA ASP A 52 16.69 -15.73 14.82
C ASP A 52 15.24 -15.42 14.38
N ASN A 53 14.89 -14.14 14.31
CA ASN A 53 13.57 -13.67 13.90
C ASN A 53 13.48 -13.37 12.38
N LYS A 54 14.54 -13.64 11.60
CA LYS A 54 14.59 -13.34 10.15
C LYS A 54 13.35 -13.83 9.40
N VAL A 55 12.84 -15.01 9.77
CA VAL A 55 11.64 -15.59 9.16
C VAL A 55 10.44 -14.63 9.17
N MET A 56 10.27 -13.81 10.22
CA MET A 56 9.16 -12.85 10.28
C MET A 56 9.30 -11.75 9.23
N TYR A 57 10.51 -11.22 9.05
CA TYR A 57 10.80 -10.24 8.00
C TYR A 57 10.61 -10.84 6.61
N ASP A 58 10.99 -12.11 6.43
CA ASP A 58 10.80 -12.82 5.17
C ASP A 58 9.31 -13.02 4.83
N GLN A 59 8.45 -13.23 5.84
CA GLN A 59 6.99 -13.28 5.63
C GLN A 59 6.41 -11.90 5.26
N VAL A 60 6.90 -10.82 5.86
CA VAL A 60 6.49 -9.46 5.49
C VAL A 60 6.94 -9.13 4.06
N ALA A 61 8.17 -9.51 3.70
CA ALA A 61 8.69 -9.34 2.34
C ALA A 61 7.85 -10.12 1.32
N ALA A 62 7.51 -11.37 1.61
CA ALA A 62 6.61 -12.16 0.77
C ALA A 62 5.25 -11.47 0.57
N THR A 63 4.70 -10.87 1.63
CA THR A 63 3.45 -10.10 1.57
C THR A 63 3.58 -8.86 0.68
N TYR A 64 4.66 -8.10 0.84
CA TYR A 64 4.95 -6.91 0.01
C TYR A 64 5.18 -7.27 -1.46
N THR A 65 5.81 -8.41 -1.74
CA THR A 65 5.96 -8.91 -3.12
C THR A 65 4.60 -9.28 -3.73
N LEU A 66 3.74 -9.96 -2.97
CA LEU A 66 2.37 -10.27 -3.41
C LEU A 66 1.55 -9.01 -3.67
N PHE A 67 1.70 -8.02 -2.79
CA PHE A 67 1.10 -6.70 -2.94
C PHE A 67 1.54 -6.04 -4.26
N ALA A 68 2.86 -5.94 -4.47
CA ALA A 68 3.45 -5.41 -5.69
C ALA A 68 2.98 -6.16 -6.94
N PHE A 69 2.83 -7.49 -6.87
CA PHE A 69 2.31 -8.30 -7.97
C PHE A 69 0.85 -7.98 -8.29
N ASN A 70 -0.01 -7.87 -7.28
CA ASN A 70 -1.43 -7.56 -7.50
C ASN A 70 -1.62 -6.20 -8.18
N GLU A 71 -0.84 -5.22 -7.78
CA GLU A 71 -0.87 -3.89 -8.35
C GLU A 71 -0.17 -3.79 -9.71
N ALA A 72 1.03 -4.36 -9.82
CA ALA A 72 1.82 -4.29 -11.04
C ALA A 72 1.24 -5.17 -12.16
N VAL A 73 0.71 -6.34 -11.82
CA VAL A 73 0.31 -7.35 -12.80
C VAL A 73 -1.20 -7.50 -12.84
N LEU A 74 -1.85 -7.90 -11.74
CA LEU A 74 -3.28 -8.24 -11.74
C LEU A 74 -4.15 -7.04 -12.17
N LEU A 75 -3.89 -5.82 -11.69
CA LEU A 75 -4.67 -4.66 -12.12
C LEU A 75 -4.47 -4.29 -13.59
N ARG A 76 -3.36 -4.70 -14.23
CA ARG A 76 -3.13 -4.49 -15.67
C ARG A 76 -3.84 -5.54 -16.54
N THR A 77 -4.22 -6.69 -16.00
CA THR A 77 -4.89 -7.75 -16.77
C THR A 77 -6.40 -7.54 -16.89
N THR A 78 -6.97 -6.57 -16.19
CA THR A 78 -8.41 -6.34 -16.15
C THR A 78 -8.78 -4.86 -16.11
N ASN A 79 -9.88 -4.54 -16.79
CA ASN A 79 -10.54 -3.24 -16.70
C ASN A 79 -11.82 -3.30 -15.85
N ASP A 80 -12.11 -4.42 -15.19
CA ASP A 80 -13.31 -4.56 -14.36
C ASP A 80 -13.16 -3.72 -13.08
N LEU A 81 -14.03 -2.72 -12.93
CA LEU A 81 -14.02 -1.81 -11.79
C LEU A 81 -14.27 -2.57 -10.47
N ARG A 82 -15.01 -3.67 -10.49
CA ARG A 82 -15.24 -4.49 -9.31
C ARG A 82 -13.97 -5.20 -8.86
N VAL A 83 -13.15 -5.68 -9.79
CA VAL A 83 -11.86 -6.31 -9.46
C VAL A 83 -10.93 -5.24 -8.88
N TRP A 84 -10.83 -4.08 -9.53
CA TRP A 84 -10.04 -2.95 -9.03
C TRP A 84 -10.45 -2.56 -7.61
N ARG A 85 -11.74 -2.35 -7.34
CA ARG A 85 -12.24 -2.02 -6.00
C ARG A 85 -11.96 -3.12 -4.97
N THR A 86 -12.13 -4.38 -5.35
CA THR A 86 -11.87 -5.51 -4.44
C THR A 86 -10.39 -5.56 -4.01
N VAL A 87 -9.47 -5.37 -4.97
CA VAL A 87 -8.04 -5.30 -4.68
C VAL A 87 -7.73 -4.11 -3.76
N VAL A 88 -8.22 -2.92 -4.11
CA VAL A 88 -8.01 -1.69 -3.31
C VAL A 88 -8.57 -1.81 -1.89
N ILE A 89 -9.72 -2.49 -1.70
CA ILE A 89 -10.25 -2.79 -0.36
C ILE A 89 -9.29 -3.69 0.42
N GLY A 90 -8.79 -4.76 -0.20
CA GLY A 90 -7.83 -5.66 0.45
C GLY A 90 -6.57 -4.91 0.90
N ILE A 91 -6.12 -3.96 0.08
CA ILE A 91 -5.00 -3.07 0.41
C ILE A 91 -5.34 -2.15 1.57
N LEU A 92 -6.51 -1.49 1.56
CA LEU A 92 -6.94 -0.63 2.66
C LEU A 92 -7.02 -1.37 4.01
N ILE A 93 -7.40 -2.65 4.00
CA ILE A 93 -7.35 -3.49 5.20
C ILE A 93 -5.90 -3.70 5.65
N CYS A 94 -4.99 -3.98 4.73
CA CYS A 94 -3.56 -4.10 5.02
C CYS A 94 -3.01 -2.78 5.60
N ASP A 95 -3.34 -1.64 4.99
CA ASP A 95 -2.95 -0.31 5.48
C ASP A 95 -3.42 -0.08 6.91
N ALA A 96 -4.68 -0.41 7.23
CA ALA A 96 -5.22 -0.24 8.57
C ALA A 96 -4.47 -1.08 9.62
N LEU A 97 -4.09 -2.32 9.26
CA LEU A 97 -3.27 -3.17 10.12
C LEU A 97 -1.85 -2.61 10.27
N HIS A 98 -1.30 -2.00 9.22
CA HIS A 98 0.02 -1.37 9.24
C HIS A 98 0.05 -0.11 10.12
N VAL A 99 -1.01 0.72 10.04
CA VAL A 99 -1.22 1.87 10.92
C VAL A 99 -1.32 1.42 12.38
N TYR A 100 -2.10 0.36 12.66
CA TYR A 100 -2.21 -0.19 14.00
C TYR A 100 -0.86 -0.65 14.55
N ALA A 101 -0.08 -1.39 13.75
CA ALA A 101 1.27 -1.83 14.14
C ALA A 101 2.20 -0.65 14.43
N SER A 102 2.15 0.39 13.60
CA SER A 102 2.97 1.60 13.78
C SER A 102 2.56 2.40 15.01
N TRP A 103 1.25 2.49 15.30
CA TRP A 103 0.75 3.11 16.53
C TRP A 103 1.22 2.34 17.77
N ALA A 104 1.17 1.00 17.74
CA ALA A 104 1.65 0.18 18.85
C ALA A 104 3.16 0.35 19.10
N ALA A 105 3.95 0.59 18.04
CA ALA A 105 5.39 0.81 18.16
C ALA A 105 5.77 2.23 18.61
N LEU A 106 5.09 3.27 18.10
CA LEU A 106 5.44 4.68 18.35
C LEU A 106 4.73 5.28 19.58
N GLY A 107 3.64 4.67 20.05
CA GLY A 107 2.88 5.15 21.21
C GLY A 107 2.34 6.58 21.00
N SER A 108 2.70 7.50 21.91
CA SER A 108 2.24 8.91 21.85
C SER A 108 2.84 9.70 20.69
N VAL A 109 4.04 9.32 20.19
CA VAL A 109 4.71 9.99 19.06
C VAL A 109 3.89 9.84 17.78
N PHE A 110 3.14 8.74 17.64
CA PHE A 110 2.24 8.51 16.51
C PHE A 110 1.29 9.70 16.27
N TRP A 111 0.81 10.33 17.34
CA TRP A 111 -0.14 11.45 17.27
C TRP A 111 0.51 12.83 17.12
N THR A 112 1.83 12.89 17.04
CA THR A 112 2.60 14.14 17.02
C THR A 112 3.47 14.24 15.75
N PRO A 113 2.89 14.60 14.58
CA PRO A 113 3.64 14.65 13.32
C PRO A 113 4.88 15.56 13.34
N ALA A 114 4.90 16.58 14.20
CA ALA A 114 6.07 17.46 14.37
C ALA A 114 7.27 16.76 15.03
N ALA A 115 7.03 15.64 15.75
CA ALA A 115 8.06 14.83 16.39
C ALA A 115 8.47 13.62 15.54
N TRP A 116 7.84 13.43 14.37
CA TRP A 116 8.16 12.34 13.46
C TRP A 116 9.56 12.52 12.88
N ARG A 117 10.34 11.45 12.95
CA ARG A 117 11.62 11.36 12.25
C ARG A 117 11.38 11.31 10.75
N TRP A 118 12.45 11.47 9.99
CA TRP A 118 12.41 11.27 8.54
C TRP A 118 11.83 9.89 8.17
N GLU A 119 12.22 8.84 8.89
CA GLU A 119 11.75 7.48 8.66
C GLU A 119 10.26 7.31 8.97
N ASP A 120 9.75 8.00 9.99
CA ASP A 120 8.33 8.02 10.32
C ASP A 120 7.52 8.72 9.22
N TRP A 121 8.04 9.80 8.62
CA TRP A 121 7.43 10.45 7.46
C TRP A 121 7.42 9.55 6.22
N VAL A 122 8.50 8.80 5.98
CA VAL A 122 8.58 7.82 4.89
C VAL A 122 7.58 6.69 5.09
N ASN A 123 7.41 6.21 6.33
CA ASN A 123 6.46 5.16 6.65
C ASN A 123 5.01 5.68 6.72
N LEU A 124 4.68 6.42 7.77
CA LEU A 124 3.32 6.88 8.08
C LEU A 124 2.82 7.97 7.14
N GLY A 125 3.69 8.90 6.76
CA GLY A 125 3.33 9.99 5.84
C GLY A 125 2.99 9.45 4.46
N SER A 126 3.85 8.60 3.91
CA SER A 126 3.58 7.92 2.62
C SER A 126 2.32 7.06 2.69
N LEU A 127 2.19 6.25 3.76
CA LEU A 127 1.03 5.39 3.97
C LEU A 127 -0.28 6.19 4.02
N GLY A 128 -0.31 7.30 4.75
CA GLY A 128 -1.48 8.19 4.83
C GLY A 128 -1.85 8.81 3.48
N GLY A 129 -0.85 9.25 2.70
CA GLY A 129 -1.07 9.79 1.36
C GLY A 129 -1.63 8.75 0.39
N GLN A 130 -1.08 7.54 0.39
CA GLN A 130 -1.56 6.42 -0.43
C GLN A 130 -2.99 6.00 -0.03
N ALA A 131 -3.25 5.85 1.27
CA ALA A 131 -4.59 5.53 1.78
C ALA A 131 -5.63 6.58 1.36
N ALA A 132 -5.29 7.87 1.35
CA ALA A 132 -6.18 8.92 0.87
C ALA A 132 -6.54 8.75 -0.62
N VAL A 133 -5.57 8.40 -1.48
CA VAL A 133 -5.81 8.12 -2.91
C VAL A 133 -6.73 6.91 -3.07
N ARG A 134 -6.54 5.86 -2.28
CA ARG A 134 -7.40 4.66 -2.27
C ARG A 134 -8.83 4.96 -1.84
N VAL A 135 -9.01 5.74 -0.77
CA VAL A 135 -10.34 6.19 -0.31
C VAL A 135 -11.03 7.05 -1.39
N ALA A 136 -10.30 7.97 -2.03
CA ALA A 136 -10.83 8.78 -3.13
C ALA A 136 -11.28 7.93 -4.33
N PHE A 137 -10.48 6.91 -4.69
CA PHE A 137 -10.84 5.96 -5.74
C PHE A 137 -12.10 5.17 -5.39
N MET A 138 -12.19 4.66 -4.16
CA MET A 138 -13.36 3.93 -3.66
C MET A 138 -14.63 4.78 -3.66
N ALA A 139 -14.52 6.06 -3.26
CA ALA A 139 -15.59 7.05 -3.32
C ALA A 139 -15.97 7.47 -4.76
N GLY A 140 -15.21 7.04 -5.77
CA GLY A 140 -15.48 7.35 -7.18
C GLY A 140 -15.07 8.75 -7.61
N VAL A 141 -14.22 9.42 -6.83
CA VAL A 141 -13.71 10.76 -7.15
C VAL A 141 -12.92 10.69 -8.46
N GLY A 142 -13.23 11.55 -9.44
CA GLY A 142 -12.54 11.55 -10.74
C GLY A 142 -12.83 10.36 -11.67
N LEU A 143 -13.74 9.45 -11.31
CA LEU A 143 -14.13 8.31 -12.16
C LEU A 143 -15.33 8.60 -13.08
N LYS A 144 -16.02 9.74 -12.91
CA LYS A 144 -17.13 10.15 -13.77
C LYS A 144 -16.64 10.30 -15.22
N GLY A 145 -17.35 9.67 -16.17
CA GLY A 145 -16.99 9.65 -17.60
C GLY A 145 -15.93 8.61 -17.99
N ASN A 146 -15.27 7.98 -17.02
CA ASN A 146 -14.24 6.96 -17.22
C ASN A 146 -14.72 5.53 -16.95
N VAL A 147 -16.00 5.37 -16.60
CA VAL A 147 -16.65 4.09 -16.31
C VAL A 147 -17.79 3.89 -17.29
N ARG A 148 -17.85 2.73 -17.94
CA ARG A 148 -18.98 2.32 -18.79
C ARG A 148 -19.59 1.04 -18.27
N VAL A 149 -20.90 0.92 -18.46
CA VAL A 149 -21.60 -0.36 -18.27
C VAL A 149 -21.40 -1.16 -19.55
N LYS A 150 -20.75 -2.32 -19.44
CA LYS A 150 -20.65 -3.29 -20.52
C LYS A 150 -22.07 -3.82 -20.79
N LYS A 151 -22.57 -3.60 -22.00
CA LYS A 151 -23.79 -4.25 -22.50
C LYS A 151 -23.37 -5.60 -23.06
N ASP A 152 -24.08 -6.65 -22.65
CA ASP A 152 -23.88 -8.03 -23.12
C ASP A 152 -24.20 -8.16 -24.62
#